data_AF-A0A7X9E1A0-F1
#
_entry.id   AF-A0A7X9E1A0-F1
#
_cell.length_a   1.000
_cell.length_b   1.000
_cell.length_c   1.000
_cell.angle_alpha   90.00
_cell.angle_beta   90.00
_cell.angle_gamma   90.00
#
_symmetry.space_group_name_H-M   'P 1'
#
loop_
_entity.id
_entity.type
_entity.pdbx_description
1 polymer ?
#
loop_
_entity_poly.entity_id
_entity_poly.type
_entity_poly.pdbx_seq_one_letter_code
_entity_poly.pdbx_strand_id
1 'polypeptide(L)'
;MKREKKLKTEEIVKNVPKVLLHDHLDGGLRPSTIIELAKELKYSKLPTSDPGELAEWFHRGANKGNLVEYLQGFEHTCAVMQTKEALFRI
;
A
#
# COMPACT_ATOMS: atom_id res chain seq x y z
N MET A 1 6.34 -13.94 47.06
CA MET A 1 5.66 -12.95 46.18
C MET A 1 6.34 -12.96 44.81
N LYS A 2 5.69 -13.47 43.76
CA LYS A 2 6.24 -13.38 42.39
C LYS A 2 5.98 -11.97 41.87
N ARG A 3 7.03 -11.24 41.47
CA ARG A 3 6.90 -9.95 40.79
C ARG A 3 6.19 -10.16 39.44
N GLU A 4 5.08 -9.47 39.21
CA GLU A 4 4.48 -9.39 37.89
C GLU A 4 5.46 -8.74 36.91
N LYS A 5 5.73 -9.43 35.81
CA LYS A 5 6.60 -8.93 34.74
C LYS A 5 5.80 -7.93 33.92
N LYS A 6 6.12 -6.64 34.06
CA LYS A 6 5.50 -5.57 33.25
C LYS A 6 5.94 -5.74 31.80
N LEU A 7 4.99 -5.95 30.89
CA LEU A 7 5.24 -6.03 29.45
C LEU A 7 5.70 -4.67 28.91
N LYS A 8 6.57 -4.68 27.89
CA LYS A 8 6.92 -3.47 27.14
C LYS A 8 5.74 -3.05 26.26
N THR A 9 5.68 -1.76 25.90
CA THR A 9 4.61 -1.24 25.03
C THR A 9 4.55 -1.99 23.69
N GLU A 10 5.69 -2.33 23.08
CA GLU A 10 5.73 -3.08 21.84
C GLU A 10 5.16 -4.49 21.99
N GLU A 11 5.40 -5.13 23.14
CA GLU A 11 4.84 -6.43 23.47
C GLU A 11 3.31 -6.34 23.65
N ILE A 12 2.81 -5.27 24.27
CA ILE A 12 1.36 -5.03 24.39
C ILE A 12 0.74 -4.83 23.01
N VAL A 13 1.29 -3.92 22.19
CA VAL A 13 0.78 -3.62 20.83
C VAL A 13 0.74 -4.88 19.95
N LYS A 14 1.77 -5.75 20.03
CA LYS A 14 1.80 -7.00 19.27
C LYS A 14 0.77 -8.02 19.75
N ASN A 15 0.40 -8.04 21.03
CA ASN A 15 -0.47 -9.08 21.60
C ASN A 15 -1.96 -8.74 21.60
N VAL A 16 -2.35 -7.47 21.53
CA VAL A 16 -3.78 -7.10 21.50
C VAL A 16 -4.43 -7.42 20.14
N PRO A 17 -5.72 -7.74 20.07
CA PRO A 17 -6.48 -7.74 18.82
C PRO A 17 -6.46 -6.33 18.19
N LYS A 18 -6.32 -6.25 16.86
CA LYS A 18 -6.27 -4.97 16.14
C LYS A 18 -7.55 -4.80 15.34
N VAL A 19 -8.05 -3.57 15.33
CA VAL A 19 -9.16 -3.14 14.49
C VAL A 19 -8.67 -1.97 13.65
N LEU A 20 -8.90 -2.05 12.34
CA LEU A 20 -8.58 -1.01 11.37
C LEU A 20 -9.88 -0.46 10.82
N LEU A 21 -10.20 0.78 11.16
CA LEU A 21 -11.47 1.42 10.76
C LEU A 21 -11.34 2.26 9.49
N HIS A 22 -10.11 2.66 9.15
CA HIS A 22 -9.81 3.48 8.00
C HIS A 22 -8.65 2.83 7.25
N ASP A 23 -8.99 2.18 6.15
CA ASP A 23 -8.02 1.68 5.17
C ASP A 23 -8.58 1.84 3.77
N HIS A 24 -7.69 2.14 2.83
CA HIS A 24 -8.04 2.36 1.44
C HIS A 24 -7.50 1.18 0.62
N LEU A 25 -8.40 0.33 0.13
CA LEU A 25 -8.04 -0.79 -0.73
C LEU A 25 -7.21 -0.33 -1.93
N ASP A 26 -7.62 0.78 -2.55
CA ASP A 26 -7.00 1.41 -3.70
C ASP A 26 -5.68 2.16 -3.40
N GLY A 27 -5.33 2.29 -2.12
CA GLY A 27 -4.05 2.83 -1.65
C GLY A 27 -3.06 1.77 -1.15
N GLY A 28 -3.48 0.50 -1.01
CA GLY A 28 -2.72 -0.57 -0.35
C GLY A 28 -2.09 -1.62 -1.28
N LEU A 29 -2.01 -1.36 -2.59
CA LEU A 29 -1.57 -2.35 -3.57
C LEU A 29 -0.08 -2.71 -3.42
N ARG A 30 0.24 -4.00 -3.60
CA ARG A 30 1.63 -4.47 -3.69
C ARG A 30 2.27 -3.97 -5.00
N PRO A 31 3.48 -3.36 -4.98
CA PRO A 31 4.15 -2.86 -6.19
C PRO A 31 4.30 -3.90 -7.31
N SER A 32 4.64 -5.15 -6.98
CA SER A 32 4.72 -6.23 -7.96
C SER A 32 3.36 -6.51 -8.63
N THR A 33 2.27 -6.48 -7.87
CA THR A 33 0.92 -6.66 -8.40
C THR A 33 0.51 -5.51 -9.33
N ILE A 34 0.90 -4.27 -9.03
CA ILE A 34 0.68 -3.12 -9.91
C ILE A 34 1.40 -3.34 -11.25
N ILE A 35 2.66 -3.77 -11.23
CA ILE A 35 3.47 -4.00 -12.44
C ILE A 35 2.88 -5.12 -13.30
N GLU A 36 2.48 -6.23 -12.67
CA GLU A 36 1.88 -7.37 -13.36
C GLU A 36 0.55 -7.00 -14.02
N LEU A 37 -0.36 -6.35 -13.28
CA LEU A 37 -1.64 -5.89 -13.81
C LEU A 37 -1.46 -4.81 -14.89
N ALA A 38 -0.50 -3.90 -14.73
CA ALA A 38 -0.19 -2.91 -15.75
C ALA A 38 0.24 -3.57 -17.07
N LYS A 39 1.05 -4.63 -17.00
CA LYS A 39 1.45 -5.41 -18.19
C LYS A 39 0.26 -6.12 -18.84
N GLU A 40 -0.59 -6.77 -18.04
CA GLU A 40 -1.81 -7.46 -18.52
C GLU A 40 -2.78 -6.50 -19.21
N LEU A 41 -2.98 -5.31 -18.63
CA LEU A 41 -3.87 -4.26 -19.12
C LEU A 41 -3.24 -3.34 -20.17
N LYS A 42 -1.97 -3.58 -20.54
CA LYS A 42 -1.19 -2.73 -21.47
C LYS A 42 -1.09 -1.26 -21.02
N TYR A 43 -1.08 -1.02 -19.71
CA TYR A 43 -0.86 0.28 -19.10
C TYR A 43 0.64 0.59 -19.02
N SER A 44 1.10 1.64 -19.71
CA SER A 44 2.52 1.97 -19.86
C SER A 44 2.99 3.20 -19.09
N LYS A 45 2.12 3.85 -18.31
CA LYS A 45 2.48 5.10 -17.60
C LYS A 45 3.21 4.89 -16.27
N LEU A 46 3.47 3.64 -15.87
CA LEU A 46 4.27 3.41 -14.65
C LEU A 46 5.67 4.03 -14.81
N PRO A 47 6.20 4.67 -13.77
CA PRO A 47 7.52 5.32 -13.83
C PRO A 47 8.68 4.31 -13.91
N THR A 48 8.42 3.05 -13.57
CA THR A 48 9.40 1.95 -13.58
C THR A 48 8.65 0.61 -13.63
N SER A 49 9.37 -0.46 -13.97
CA SER A 49 8.91 -1.84 -13.91
C SER A 49 9.66 -2.67 -12.84
N ASP A 50 10.53 -2.03 -12.06
CA ASP A 50 11.14 -2.64 -10.89
C ASP A 50 10.25 -2.41 -9.64
N PRO A 51 9.85 -3.48 -8.91
CA PRO A 51 8.99 -3.34 -7.74
C PRO A 51 9.60 -2.51 -6.60
N GLY A 52 10.92 -2.56 -6.41
CA GLY A 52 11.60 -1.81 -5.37
C GLY A 52 11.63 -0.32 -5.68
N GLU A 53 12.02 0.04 -6.91
CA GLU A 53 11.97 1.42 -7.38
C GLU A 53 10.55 1.99 -7.37
N LEU A 54 9.54 1.18 -7.72
CA LEU A 54 8.14 1.59 -7.70
C LEU A 54 7.67 1.85 -6.26
N ALA A 55 8.05 1.00 -5.30
CA ALA A 55 7.74 1.21 -3.88
C ALA A 55 8.32 2.54 -3.39
N GLU A 56 9.59 2.80 -3.70
CA GLU A 56 10.27 4.04 -3.34
C GLU A 56 9.64 5.26 -4.01
N TRP A 57 9.20 5.12 -5.27
CA TRP A 57 8.49 6.17 -5.98
C TRP A 57 7.15 6.53 -5.29
N PHE A 58 6.35 5.53 -4.91
CA PHE A 58 5.12 5.75 -4.15
C PHE A 58 5.39 6.38 -2.78
N HIS A 59 6.42 5.90 -2.07
CA HIS A 59 6.78 6.43 -0.75
C HIS A 59 7.18 7.91 -0.82
N ARG A 60 8.01 8.28 -1.80
CA ARG A 60 8.36 9.70 -2.04
C ARG A 60 7.13 10.53 -2.41
N GLY A 61 6.23 9.98 -3.24
CA GLY A 61 4.97 10.64 -3.61
C GLY A 61 4.06 10.91 -2.41
N ALA A 62 3.99 9.96 -1.48
CA ALA A 62 3.19 10.07 -0.27
C ALA A 62 3.76 11.07 0.76
N ASN A 63 5.06 11.36 0.71
CA ASN A 63 5.75 12.21 1.69
C ASN A 63 5.94 13.66 1.21
N LYS A 64 4.99 14.22 0.46
CA LYS A 64 5.07 15.58 -0.11
C LYS A 64 4.50 16.69 0.77
N GLY A 65 3.80 16.36 1.86
CA GLY A 65 3.24 17.35 2.79
C GLY A 65 2.00 18.10 2.28
N ASN A 66 1.47 17.74 1.11
CA ASN A 66 0.25 18.28 0.52
C ASN A 66 -0.66 17.15 0.03
N LEU A 67 -1.95 17.21 0.39
CA LEU A 67 -2.95 16.20 0.03
C LEU A 67 -3.08 16.02 -1.48
N VAL A 68 -3.10 17.11 -2.26
CA VAL A 68 -3.28 17.01 -3.71
C VAL A 68 -2.13 16.24 -4.35
N GLU A 69 -0.90 16.45 -3.87
CA GLU A 69 0.26 15.76 -4.40
C GLU A 69 0.37 14.32 -3.90
N TYR A 70 -0.06 14.04 -2.67
CA TYR A 70 -0.20 12.67 -2.14
C TYR A 70 -1.11 11.82 -3.03
N LEU A 71 -2.22 12.39 -3.49
CA LEU A 71 -3.21 11.68 -4.30
C LEU A 71 -2.73 11.37 -5.73
N GLN A 72 -1.64 11.96 -6.22
CA GLN A 72 -1.15 11.72 -7.59
C GLN A 72 -0.80 10.25 -7.84
N GLY A 73 -0.34 9.52 -6.83
CA GLY A 73 -0.05 8.08 -6.97
C GLY A 73 -1.27 7.24 -7.33
N PHE A 74 -2.48 7.69 -6.96
CA PHE A 74 -3.72 6.96 -7.23
C PHE A 74 -4.04 6.86 -8.71
N GLU A 75 -3.44 7.69 -9.59
CA GLU A 75 -3.56 7.51 -11.04
C GLU A 75 -3.14 6.09 -11.45
N HIS A 76 -2.06 5.57 -10.86
CA HIS A 76 -1.53 4.25 -11.20
C HIS A 76 -2.34 3.11 -10.56
N THR A 77 -2.71 3.24 -9.28
CA THR A 77 -3.45 2.18 -8.59
C THR A 77 -4.87 2.04 -9.13
N CYS A 78 -5.56 3.15 -9.41
CA CYS A 78 -6.87 3.12 -10.05
C CYS A 78 -6.79 2.53 -11.47
N ALA A 79 -5.77 2.90 -12.26
CA ALA A 79 -5.62 2.42 -13.63
C ALA A 79 -5.51 0.89 -13.74
N VAL A 80 -4.89 0.23 -12.75
CA VAL A 80 -4.71 -1.23 -12.77
C VAL A 80 -5.91 -2.02 -12.23
N MET A 81 -6.94 -1.34 -11.72
CA MET A 81 -8.16 -1.96 -11.13
C MET A 81 -9.41 -1.79 -12.01
N GLN A 82 -9.24 -1.58 -13.32
CA GLN A 82 -10.36 -1.29 -14.24
C GLN A 82 -11.13 -2.53 -14.72
N THR A 83 -10.83 -3.72 -14.20
CA THR A 83 -11.57 -4.96 -14.50
C THR A 83 -12.01 -5.64 -13.20
N LYS A 84 -13.06 -6.46 -13.30
CA LYS A 84 -13.55 -7.25 -12.17
C LYS A 84 -12.44 -8.16 -11.63
N GLU A 85 -11.73 -8.84 -12.52
CA GLU A 85 -10.66 -9.78 -12.18
C GLU A 85 -9.51 -9.08 -11.45
N ALA A 86 -9.15 -7.86 -11.87
CA ALA A 86 -8.15 -7.06 -11.19
C ALA A 86 -8.61 -6.64 -9.79
N LEU A 87 -9.86 -6.17 -9.64
CA LEU A 87 -10.43 -5.82 -8.33
C LEU A 87 -10.47 -7.00 -7.36
N PHE A 88 -10.75 -8.22 -7.83
CA PHE A 88 -10.72 -9.42 -6.99
C PHE A 88 -9.32 -9.87 -6.59
N ARG A 89 -8.30 -9.48 -7.37
CA ARG A 89 -6.89 -9.84 -7.13
C ARG A 89 -6.24 -8.96 -6.06
N ILE A 90 -6.65 -7.70 -5.97
CA ILE A 90 -6.17 -6.75 -4.96
C ILE A 90 -6.73 -7.12 -3.60
#